data_AF-A0A090XDC8-F1
#
_entry.id   AF-A0A090XDC8-F1
#
_cell.length_a   1.000
_cell.length_b   1.000
_cell.length_c   1.000
_cell.angle_alpha   90.00
_cell.angle_beta   90.00
_cell.angle_gamma   90.00
#
_symmetry.space_group_name_H-M   'P 1'
#
loop_
_entity.id
_entity.type
_entity.pdbx_description
1 polymer ?
#
loop_
_entity_poly.entity_id
_entity_poly.type
_entity_poly.pdbx_seq_one_letter_code
_entity_poly.pdbx_strand_id
1 'polypeptide(L)'
;LCLTVYRRRPEFPPERWNMHDATLQDKDQTYTCEGWNTGSSQKFVGHAHPSIWMLIECPMENQAFVATASTQARRGEPPEKQVRKTILRLQNRVKNIFEGLQVHPDLPRLLE
;
A
#
# COMPACT_ATOMS: atom_id res chain seq x y z
N LEU A 1 -2.23 24.88 -13.33
CA LEU A 1 -0.76 24.69 -13.33
C LEU A 1 -0.37 23.97 -14.62
N CYS A 2 0.14 24.71 -15.62
CA CYS A 2 0.66 24.12 -16.86
C CYS A 2 2.06 23.57 -16.59
N LEU A 3 2.22 22.26 -16.67
CA LEU A 3 3.53 21.61 -16.62
C LEU A 3 4.21 21.79 -17.97
N THR A 4 5.14 22.73 -18.06
CA THR A 4 6.02 22.87 -19.22
C THR A 4 6.98 21.68 -19.21
N VAL A 5 6.73 20.68 -20.06
CA VAL A 5 7.63 19.54 -20.23
C VAL A 5 8.93 20.04 -20.87
N TYR A 6 10.00 20.12 -20.08
CA TYR A 6 11.33 20.42 -20.57
C TYR A 6 11.75 19.33 -21.58
N ARG A 7 11.91 19.68 -22.86
CA ARG A 7 12.49 18.80 -23.88
C ARG A 7 13.99 18.63 -23.63
N ARG A 8 14.35 17.86 -22.61
CA ARG A 8 15.73 17.41 -22.40
C ARG A 8 16.02 16.33 -23.45
N ARG A 9 17.17 16.41 -24.13
CA ARG A 9 17.60 15.30 -24.99
C ARG A 9 17.73 14.04 -24.12
N PRO A 10 17.22 12.87 -24.59
CA PRO A 10 17.40 11.61 -23.90
C PRO A 10 18.87 11.40 -23.54
N GLU A 11 19.14 11.02 -22.29
CA GLU A 11 20.50 10.72 -21.82
C GLU A 11 21.06 9.47 -22.51
N PHE A 12 20.16 8.60 -23.01
CA PHE A 12 20.52 7.39 -23.74
C PHE A 12 19.94 7.38 -25.15
N PRO A 13 20.71 6.91 -26.15
CA PRO A 13 20.24 6.75 -27.52
C PRO A 13 18.99 5.85 -27.60
N PRO A 14 18.00 6.17 -28.45
CA PRO A 14 16.76 5.39 -28.60
C PRO A 14 17.00 3.90 -28.85
N GLU A 15 18.07 3.54 -29.54
CA GLU A 15 18.47 2.17 -29.86
C GLU A 15 18.75 1.33 -28.60
N ARG A 16 19.05 1.96 -27.47
CA ARG A 16 19.22 1.30 -26.16
C ARG A 16 17.89 1.15 -25.41
N TRP A 17 16.84 1.84 -25.86
CA TRP A 17 15.53 1.72 -25.26
C TRP A 17 14.95 0.40 -25.74
N ASN A 18 14.52 -0.46 -24.81
CA ASN A 18 13.86 -1.73 -25.11
C ASN A 18 12.56 -1.57 -25.94
N MET A 19 12.20 -0.33 -26.29
CA MET A 19 11.05 0.07 -27.09
C MET A 19 11.38 0.30 -28.57
N HIS A 20 12.65 0.50 -28.97
CA HIS A 20 12.99 0.84 -30.35
C HIS A 20 12.62 -0.29 -31.33
N ASP A 21 13.08 -1.50 -31.03
CA ASP A 21 12.83 -2.66 -31.89
C ASP A 21 11.37 -3.14 -31.82
N ALA A 22 10.71 -2.98 -30.68
CA ALA A 22 9.29 -3.28 -30.52
C ALA A 22 8.41 -2.31 -31.34
N THR A 23 8.80 -1.03 -31.41
CA THR A 23 8.12 -0.01 -32.20
C THR A 23 8.32 -0.23 -33.70
N LEU A 24 9.51 -0.64 -34.14
CA LEU A 24 9.78 -0.97 -35.54
C LEU A 24 9.05 -2.23 -36.02
N GLN A 25 8.76 -3.16 -35.11
CA GLN A 25 8.12 -4.44 -35.42
C GLN A 25 6.61 -4.45 -35.17
N ASP A 26 6.02 -3.31 -34.81
CA ASP A 26 4.59 -3.14 -34.51
C ASP A 26 4.10 -4.17 -33.46
N LYS A 27 4.96 -4.47 -32.49
CA LYS A 27 4.69 -5.42 -31.40
C LYS A 27 4.19 -4.67 -30.17
N ASP A 28 3.40 -5.38 -29.35
CA ASP A 28 2.95 -4.85 -28.06
C ASP A 28 4.16 -4.39 -27.23
N GLN A 29 4.12 -3.10 -26.85
CA GLN A 29 5.20 -2.48 -26.11
C GLN A 29 5.14 -2.95 -24.67
N THR A 30 6.10 -3.81 -24.28
CA THR A 30 6.25 -4.18 -22.87
C THR A 30 6.96 -3.03 -22.14
N TYR A 31 6.18 -2.05 -21.67
CA TYR A 31 6.64 -1.03 -20.71
C TYR A 31 6.89 -1.67 -19.33
N THR A 32 7.69 -2.73 -19.28
CA THR A 32 7.95 -3.54 -18.07
C THR A 32 8.41 -2.67 -16.91
N CYS A 33 9.20 -1.62 -17.18
CA CYS A 33 9.66 -0.67 -16.19
C CYS A 33 8.53 0.17 -15.57
N GLU A 34 7.54 0.64 -16.36
CA GLU A 34 6.42 1.42 -15.82
C GLU A 34 5.44 0.55 -15.04
N GLY A 35 5.21 -0.69 -15.50
CA GLY A 35 4.42 -1.67 -14.78
C GLY A 35 5.00 -2.01 -13.41
N TRP A 36 6.32 -2.15 -13.33
CA TRP A 36 7.04 -2.34 -12.06
C TRP A 36 6.97 -1.09 -11.18
N ASN A 37 7.21 0.09 -11.75
CA ASN A 37 7.28 1.34 -10.99
C ASN A 37 5.92 1.84 -10.50
N THR A 38 4.81 1.46 -11.13
CA THR A 38 3.48 1.96 -10.76
C THR A 38 2.67 0.92 -10.00
N GLY A 39 2.71 -0.34 -10.45
CA GLY A 39 1.90 -1.42 -9.89
C GLY A 39 2.59 -2.17 -8.75
N SER A 40 3.87 -2.50 -8.93
CA SER A 40 4.62 -3.29 -7.95
C SER A 40 5.05 -2.45 -6.76
N SER A 41 5.58 -1.25 -6.98
CA SER A 41 5.95 -0.30 -5.92
C SER A 41 4.79 0.00 -4.95
N GLN A 42 3.61 0.30 -5.49
CA GLN A 42 2.43 0.61 -4.69
C GLN A 42 1.95 -0.59 -3.86
N LYS A 43 2.11 -1.81 -4.37
CA LYS A 43 1.69 -3.03 -3.66
C LYS A 43 2.69 -3.50 -2.62
N PHE A 44 3.99 -3.42 -2.91
CA PHE A 44 5.04 -3.93 -2.03
C PHE A 44 5.52 -2.90 -1.01
N VAL A 45 5.56 -1.63 -1.42
CA VAL A 45 6.12 -0.53 -0.64
C VAL A 45 5.02 0.44 -0.17
N GLY A 46 3.84 0.42 -0.80
CA GLY A 46 2.73 1.32 -0.45
C GLY A 46 2.81 2.71 -1.10
N HIS A 47 3.81 2.93 -1.95
CA HIS A 47 4.07 4.21 -2.61
C HIS A 47 4.22 4.05 -4.12
N ALA A 48 3.59 4.95 -4.89
CA ALA A 48 3.69 4.98 -6.35
C ALA A 48 5.08 5.45 -6.82
N HIS A 49 5.77 6.25 -6.00
CA HIS A 49 7.12 6.75 -6.27
C HIS A 49 8.00 6.56 -5.02
N PRO A 50 8.44 5.33 -4.73
CA PRO A 50 9.26 5.05 -3.56
C PRO A 50 10.68 5.60 -3.76
N SER A 51 11.33 6.02 -2.66
CA SER A 51 12.76 6.28 -2.70
C SER A 51 13.53 4.97 -2.84
N ILE A 52 14.78 5.05 -3.33
CA ILE A 52 15.67 3.87 -3.42
C ILE A 52 15.82 3.18 -2.05
N TRP A 53 15.83 3.97 -0.97
CA TRP A 53 15.92 3.46 0.39
C TRP A 53 14.71 2.60 0.77
N MET A 54 13.50 3.05 0.45
CA MET A 54 12.27 2.27 0.70
C MET A 54 12.22 0.98 -0.13
N LEU A 55 12.77 0.99 -1.34
CA LEU A 55 12.89 -0.21 -2.16
C LEU A 55 13.83 -1.26 -1.54
N ILE A 56 14.76 -0.84 -0.68
CA ILE A 56 15.70 -1.74 0.02
C ILE A 56 15.11 -2.20 1.37
N GLU A 57 14.56 -1.27 2.16
CA GLU A 57 14.06 -1.58 3.50
C GLU A 57 12.77 -2.41 3.50
N CYS A 58 11.77 -2.04 2.69
CA CYS A 58 10.48 -2.72 2.73
C CYS A 58 10.56 -4.23 2.45
N PRO A 59 11.38 -4.72 1.49
CA PRO A 59 11.60 -6.15 1.33
C PRO A 59 12.24 -6.82 2.56
N MET A 60 13.20 -6.17 3.23
CA MET A 60 13.86 -6.71 4.42
C MET A 60 12.88 -6.85 5.59
N GLU A 61 12.08 -5.81 5.84
CA GLU A 61 11.04 -5.84 6.87
C GLU A 61 9.99 -6.92 6.59
N ASN A 62 9.52 -7.01 5.34
CA ASN A 62 8.57 -8.04 4.92
C ASN A 62 9.16 -9.45 5.12
N GLN A 63 10.43 -9.66 4.80
CA GLN A 63 11.09 -10.95 5.01
C GLN A 63 11.14 -11.32 6.50
N ALA A 64 11.47 -10.36 7.38
CA ALA A 64 11.47 -10.58 8.82
C ALA A 64 10.05 -10.90 9.35
N PHE A 65 9.03 -10.20 8.85
CA PHE A 65 7.64 -10.46 9.18
C PHE A 65 7.18 -11.87 8.73
N VAL A 66 7.53 -12.29 7.52
CA VAL A 66 7.20 -13.63 7.02
C VAL A 66 7.95 -14.72 7.80
N ALA A 67 9.22 -14.50 8.15
CA ALA A 67 10.01 -15.45 8.93
C ALA A 67 9.45 -15.66 10.35
N THR A 68 9.03 -14.57 10.99
CA THR A 68 8.40 -14.64 12.32
C THR A 68 7.03 -15.34 12.25
N ALA A 69 6.18 -14.99 11.29
CA ALA A 69 4.90 -15.66 11.07
C ALA A 69 5.05 -17.16 10.78
N SER A 70 6.04 -17.54 9.97
CA SER A 70 6.38 -18.96 9.71
C SER A 70 6.80 -19.70 10.97
N THR A 71 7.60 -19.05 11.82
CA THR A 71 8.04 -19.63 13.10
C THR A 71 6.87 -19.81 14.07
N GLN A 72 5.96 -18.83 14.17
CA GLN A 72 4.74 -18.92 14.96
C GLN A 72 3.84 -20.06 14.48
N ALA A 73 3.63 -20.17 13.16
CA ALA A 73 2.84 -21.25 12.58
C ALA A 73 3.43 -22.63 12.90
N ARG A 74 4.76 -22.78 12.88
CA ARG A 74 5.44 -24.02 13.28
C ARG A 74 5.27 -24.36 14.76
N ARG A 75 5.07 -23.37 15.62
CA ARG A 75 4.78 -23.54 17.06
C ARG A 75 3.30 -23.82 17.34
N GLY A 76 2.44 -23.74 16.32
CA GLY A 76 0.99 -23.83 16.50
C GLY A 76 0.38 -22.56 17.11
N GLU A 77 1.14 -21.46 17.15
CA GLU A 77 0.62 -20.18 17.62
C GLU A 77 -0.35 -19.61 16.56
N PRO A 78 -1.55 -19.16 16.95
CA PRO A 78 -2.50 -18.60 16.01
C PRO A 78 -1.96 -17.28 15.45
N PRO A 79 -2.14 -17.00 14.15
CA PRO A 79 -1.73 -15.71 13.58
C PRO A 79 -2.52 -14.59 14.23
N GLU A 80 -1.82 -13.55 14.67
CA GLU A 80 -2.43 -12.37 15.25
C GLU A 80 -3.24 -11.65 14.17
N LYS A 81 -4.58 -11.73 14.27
CA LYS A 81 -5.46 -11.04 13.33
C LYS A 81 -5.37 -9.55 13.60
N GLN A 82 -4.74 -8.80 12.70
CA GLN A 82 -4.78 -7.34 12.77
C GLN A 82 -6.22 -6.85 12.58
N VAL A 83 -6.84 -6.38 13.67
CA VAL A 83 -8.13 -5.69 13.60
C VAL A 83 -7.91 -4.32 12.98
N ARG A 84 -8.62 -4.02 11.89
CA ARG A 84 -8.51 -2.72 11.22
C ARG A 84 -8.81 -1.60 12.22
N LYS A 85 -8.01 -0.54 12.20
CA LYS A 85 -8.18 0.65 13.08
C LYS A 85 -9.61 1.20 13.06
N THR A 86 -10.29 1.15 11.90
CA THR A 86 -11.69 1.57 11.76
C THR A 86 -12.65 0.74 12.62
N ILE A 87 -12.43 -0.57 12.71
CA ILE A 87 -13.24 -1.48 13.52
C ILE A 87 -13.06 -1.16 15.01
N LEU A 88 -11.81 -0.96 15.45
CA LEU A 88 -11.51 -0.56 16.84
C LEU A 88 -12.16 0.78 17.20
N ARG A 89 -12.12 1.76 16.30
CA ARG A 89 -12.78 3.06 16.49
C ARG A 89 -14.29 2.90 16.64
N LEU A 90 -14.92 2.05 15.82
CA LEU A 90 -16.36 1.81 15.91
C LEU A 90 -16.74 1.13 17.23
N GLN A 91 -15.97 0.11 17.64
CA GLN A 91 -16.18 -0.59 18.91
C GLN A 91 -16.07 0.35 20.10
N ASN A 92 -15.04 1.22 20.12
CA ASN A 92 -14.91 2.24 21.16
C ASN A 92 -16.07 3.24 21.16
N ARG A 93 -16.57 3.63 19.98
CA ARG A 93 -17.71 4.54 19.90
C ARG A 93 -18.99 3.92 20.48
N VAL A 94 -19.25 2.66 20.15
CA VAL A 94 -20.40 1.91 20.70
C VAL A 94 -20.28 1.77 22.22
N LYS A 95 -19.08 1.43 22.72
CA LYS A 95 -18.81 1.33 24.15
C LYS A 95 -19.11 2.64 24.88
N ASN A 96 -18.62 3.77 24.35
CA ASN A 96 -18.87 5.08 24.95
C ASN A 96 -20.35 5.46 24.97
N ILE A 97 -21.12 5.10 23.94
CA ILE A 97 -22.58 5.33 23.92
C ILE A 97 -23.24 4.50 25.03
N PHE A 98 -22.84 3.23 25.17
CA PHE A 98 -23.41 2.34 26.18
C PHE A 98 -23.10 2.82 27.61
N GLU A 99 -21.86 3.27 27.86
CA GLU A 99 -21.46 3.87 29.13
C GLU A 99 -22.22 5.17 29.42
N GLY A 100 -22.40 6.05 28.42
CA GLY A 100 -23.18 7.28 28.57
C GLY A 100 -24.66 7.04 28.89
N LEU A 101 -25.26 6.01 28.28
CA LEU A 101 -26.65 5.62 28.56
C LEU A 101 -26.83 4.99 29.95
N GLN A 102 -25.79 4.35 30.52
CA GLN A 102 -25.84 3.87 31.91
C GLN A 102 -25.85 5.01 32.93
N VAL A 103 -25.20 6.15 32.62
CA VAL A 103 -25.13 7.32 33.50
C VAL A 103 -26.41 8.16 33.44
N HIS A 104 -27.04 8.25 32.27
CA HIS A 104 -28.32 8.95 32.08
C HIS A 104 -29.33 8.04 31.36
N PRO A 105 -30.05 7.17 32.09
CA PRO A 105 -30.98 6.20 31.51
C PRO A 105 -32.20 6.83 30.82
N ASP A 106 -32.54 8.09 31.14
CA ASP A 106 -33.75 8.76 30.63
C ASP A 106 -33.53 9.57 29.34
N LEU A 107 -32.29 9.70 28.87
CA LEU A 107 -31.96 10.52 27.69
C LEU A 107 -32.66 10.09 26.37
N PRO A 108 -32.91 8.80 26.10
CA PRO A 108 -33.59 8.38 24.87
C PRO A 108 -35.04 8.86 24.76
N ARG A 109 -35.68 9.24 25.88
CA ARG A 109 -37.10 9.66 25.93
C ARG A 109 -37.30 11.16 25.71
N LEU A 110 -36.23 11.95 25.67
CA LEU A 110 -36.26 13.42 25.54
C LEU A 110 -36.05 13.91 24.11
N LEU A 111 -35.90 13.00 23.15
CA LEU A 111 -35.69 13.30 21.72
C LEU A 111 -36.90 12.90 20.84
N GLU A 112 -38.02 12.50 21.45
CA GLU A 112 -39.35 12.46 20.80
C GLU A 112 -40.06 13.80 20.99
#